data_AF-A0A524ASL1-F1
#
_entry.id   AF-A0A524ASL1-F1
#
_cell.length_a   1.000
_cell.length_b   1.000
_cell.length_c   1.000
_cell.angle_alpha   90.00
_cell.angle_beta   90.00
_cell.angle_gamma   90.00
#
_symmetry.space_group_name_H-M   'P 1'
#
loop_
_entity.id
_entity.type
_entity.pdbx_description
1 polymer ?
#
loop_
_entity_poly.entity_id
_entity_poly.type
_entity_poly.pdbx_seq_one_letter_code
_entity_poly.pdbx_strand_id
1 'polypeptide(L)'
;MAEKRLAIYVSASPEMDVECELLGQLLADVPKSVKWSIKRTPSYHQHENPDIEGLRAGQFYVILLGMDITAPIGVEWLAARDAGLITFAFRKLDTTPSPAAAYFARDSGISWLPYHTPHGFVNRFEHALITRLIEGSPGYGLDLADIEELSERLKRWEQGIERAEGEDRRGAGKGGVILPAG
;
A
#
# COMPACT_ATOMS: atom_id res chain seq x y z
N MET A 1 26.98 -1.66 13.56
CA MET A 1 25.72 -2.34 13.19
C MET A 1 25.54 -2.17 11.70
N ALA A 2 25.19 -3.23 10.96
CA ALA A 2 24.96 -3.11 9.52
C ALA A 2 23.72 -2.24 9.25
N GLU A 3 23.79 -1.36 8.25
CA GLU A 3 22.68 -0.49 7.88
C GLU A 3 21.54 -1.35 7.29
N LYS A 4 20.36 -1.38 7.94
CA LYS A 4 19.19 -2.14 7.50
C LYS A 4 18.61 -1.47 6.26
N ARG A 5 18.58 -2.17 5.12
CA ARG A 5 18.10 -1.61 3.85
C ARG A 5 17.03 -2.52 3.27
N LEU A 6 15.85 -1.98 3.03
CA LEU A 6 14.75 -2.66 2.35
C LEU A 6 14.33 -1.85 1.12
N ALA A 7 13.95 -2.55 0.06
CA ALA A 7 13.56 -1.97 -1.21
C ALA A 7 12.14 -2.37 -1.59
N ILE A 8 11.38 -1.38 -2.05
CA ILE A 8 10.02 -1.53 -2.52
C ILE A 8 9.88 -0.91 -3.91
N TYR A 9 9.26 -1.64 -4.81
CA TYR A 9 8.91 -1.16 -6.14
C TYR A 9 7.40 -0.92 -6.21
N VAL A 10 6.99 0.26 -6.66
CA VAL A 10 5.58 0.67 -6.72
C VAL A 10 5.14 0.84 -8.17
N SER A 11 4.24 -0.04 -8.61
CA SER A 11 3.54 0.12 -9.86
C SER A 11 2.22 0.86 -9.67
N ALA A 12 2.07 2.01 -10.30
CA ALA A 12 0.87 2.83 -10.14
C ALA A 12 0.61 3.70 -11.38
N SER A 13 -0.66 3.88 -11.71
CA SER A 13 -1.09 4.83 -12.75
C SER A 13 -0.92 6.29 -12.27
N PRO A 14 -0.75 7.28 -13.16
CA PRO A 14 -0.49 8.68 -12.76
C PRO A 14 -1.53 9.30 -11.83
N GLU A 15 -2.79 8.85 -11.91
CA GLU A 15 -3.87 9.29 -11.02
C GLU A 15 -3.68 8.89 -9.55
N MET A 16 -2.73 8.02 -9.24
CA MET A 16 -2.44 7.52 -7.88
C MET A 16 -1.29 8.28 -7.20
N ASP A 17 -0.95 9.48 -7.67
CA ASP A 17 0.16 10.28 -7.12
C ASP A 17 0.01 10.55 -5.61
N VAL A 18 -1.23 10.80 -5.15
CA VAL A 18 -1.54 11.04 -3.72
C VAL A 18 -1.27 9.79 -2.89
N GLU A 19 -1.73 8.63 -3.34
CA GLU A 19 -1.46 7.34 -2.71
C GLU A 19 0.05 7.10 -2.62
N CYS A 20 0.77 7.36 -3.71
CA CYS A 20 2.21 7.16 -3.75
C CYS A 20 2.95 8.12 -2.79
N GLU A 21 2.55 9.39 -2.72
CA GLU A 21 3.10 10.36 -1.76
C GLU A 21 2.92 9.88 -0.31
N LEU A 22 1.70 9.50 0.07
CA LEU A 22 1.42 9.02 1.42
C LEU A 22 2.17 7.71 1.75
N LEU A 23 2.32 6.81 0.79
CA LEU A 23 3.17 5.62 0.96
C LEU A 23 4.63 6.02 1.21
N GLY A 24 5.15 7.02 0.50
CA GLY A 24 6.51 7.54 0.74
C GLY A 24 6.67 8.11 2.15
N GLN A 25 5.67 8.88 2.63
CA GLN A 25 5.64 9.41 3.99
C GLN A 25 5.59 8.30 5.04
N LEU A 26 4.80 7.24 4.81
CA LEU A 26 4.73 6.08 5.70
C LEU A 26 6.08 5.38 5.81
N LEU A 27 6.76 5.11 4.67
CA LEU A 27 8.05 4.42 4.68
C LEU A 27 9.15 5.25 5.35
N ALA A 28 9.05 6.58 5.33
CA ALA A 28 9.96 7.44 6.08
C ALA A 28 9.79 7.31 7.61
N ASP A 29 8.67 6.76 8.09
CA ASP A 29 8.34 6.61 9.50
C ASP A 29 8.35 5.15 9.99
N VAL A 30 8.32 4.14 9.10
CA VAL A 30 8.10 2.72 9.49
C VAL A 30 9.02 1.72 8.78
N PRO A 31 9.82 0.93 9.52
CA PRO A 31 10.40 1.24 10.83
C PRO A 31 11.49 2.30 10.68
N LYS A 32 11.67 3.17 11.68
CA LYS A 32 12.66 4.28 11.63
C LYS A 32 14.11 3.81 11.51
N SER A 33 14.39 2.58 11.92
CA SER A 33 15.71 1.97 11.85
C SER A 33 16.06 1.42 10.47
N VAL A 34 15.09 1.32 9.56
CA VAL A 34 15.27 0.81 8.20
C VAL A 34 15.40 1.95 7.22
N LYS A 35 16.41 1.86 6.36
CA LYS A 35 16.56 2.72 5.21
C LYS A 35 15.81 2.14 4.02
N TRP A 36 14.70 2.76 3.67
CA TRP A 36 13.90 2.39 2.52
C TRP A 36 14.48 2.93 1.21
N SER A 37 14.55 2.07 0.20
CA SER A 37 14.64 2.48 -1.20
C SER A 37 13.28 2.27 -1.86
N ILE A 38 12.72 3.33 -2.43
CA ILE A 38 11.49 3.29 -3.19
C ILE A 38 11.79 3.60 -4.66
N LYS A 39 11.34 2.72 -5.55
CA LYS A 39 11.27 2.97 -6.99
C LYS A 39 9.82 2.92 -7.44
N ARG A 40 9.49 3.64 -8.51
CA ARG A 40 8.14 3.73 -9.06
C ARG A 40 8.14 3.45 -10.55
N THR A 41 6.98 3.11 -11.08
CA THR A 41 6.71 3.16 -12.52
C THR A 41 7.21 4.50 -13.08
N PRO A 42 7.98 4.49 -14.19
CA PRO A 42 8.43 5.72 -14.82
C PRO A 42 7.23 6.52 -15.31
N SER A 43 7.31 7.86 -15.20
CA SER A 43 6.26 8.72 -15.71
C SER A 43 6.22 8.64 -17.25
N TYR A 44 5.02 8.68 -17.83
CA TYR A 44 4.83 8.64 -19.29
C TYR A 44 5.70 9.67 -20.04
N HIS A 45 5.92 10.84 -19.43
CA HIS A 45 6.72 11.92 -20.02
C HIS A 45 8.21 11.59 -20.13
N GLN A 46 8.73 10.70 -19.28
CA GLN A 46 10.15 10.37 -19.22
C GLN A 46 10.57 9.43 -20.36
N HIS A 47 9.63 8.73 -21.01
CA HIS A 47 9.92 7.72 -22.04
C HIS A 47 10.97 6.68 -21.58
N GLU A 48 11.08 6.47 -20.27
CA GLU A 48 12.03 5.56 -19.66
C GLU A 48 11.42 4.16 -19.58
N ASN A 49 12.25 3.15 -19.83
CA ASN A 49 11.88 1.77 -19.56
C ASN A 49 11.80 1.56 -18.04
N PRO A 50 10.88 0.69 -17.57
CA PRO A 50 10.84 0.36 -16.15
C PRO A 50 12.16 -0.31 -15.73
N ASP A 51 12.65 0.06 -14.55
CA ASP A 51 13.84 -0.56 -13.96
C ASP A 51 13.51 -1.97 -13.42
N ILE A 52 13.49 -2.95 -14.33
CA ILE A 52 13.17 -4.34 -14.03
C ILE A 52 14.25 -4.99 -13.14
N GLU A 53 15.52 -4.61 -13.29
CA GLU A 53 16.59 -5.15 -12.45
C GLU A 53 16.45 -4.67 -11.02
N GLY A 54 16.19 -3.37 -10.82
CA GLY A 54 15.89 -2.80 -9.51
C GLY A 54 14.64 -3.39 -8.88
N LEU A 55 13.59 -3.63 -9.68
CA LEU A 55 12.38 -4.32 -9.24
C LEU A 55 12.73 -5.72 -8.69
N ARG A 56 13.43 -6.55 -9.47
CA ARG A 56 13.76 -7.94 -9.11
C ARG A 56 14.69 -8.05 -7.90
N ALA A 57 15.52 -7.03 -7.66
CA ALA A 57 16.38 -6.95 -6.48
C ALA A 57 15.64 -6.47 -5.21
N GLY A 58 14.38 -6.01 -5.34
CA GLY A 58 13.54 -5.55 -4.25
C GLY A 58 13.08 -6.68 -3.32
N GLN A 59 12.55 -6.30 -2.15
CA GLN A 59 11.92 -7.26 -1.22
C GLN A 59 10.40 -7.27 -1.40
N PHE A 60 9.85 -6.12 -1.81
CA PHE A 60 8.41 -5.90 -1.87
C PHE A 60 8.03 -5.26 -3.20
N TYR A 61 6.85 -5.65 -3.69
CA TYR A 61 6.21 -5.07 -4.84
C TYR A 61 4.83 -4.55 -4.43
N VAL A 62 4.51 -3.32 -4.79
CA VAL A 62 3.18 -2.73 -4.58
C VAL A 62 2.59 -2.45 -5.94
N ILE A 63 1.36 -2.88 -6.17
CA ILE A 63 0.61 -2.56 -7.38
C ILE A 63 -0.70 -1.87 -7.01
N LEU A 64 -0.87 -0.65 -7.51
CA LEU A 64 -2.06 0.17 -7.33
C LEU A 64 -2.83 0.22 -8.64
N LEU A 65 -4.10 -0.19 -8.60
CA LEU A 65 -5.00 -0.14 -9.74
C LEU A 65 -6.15 0.84 -9.47
N GLY A 66 -6.24 1.85 -10.32
CA GLY A 66 -7.32 2.83 -10.32
C GLY A 66 -8.32 2.59 -11.46
N MET A 67 -8.68 3.66 -12.16
CA MET A 67 -9.60 3.66 -13.30
C MET A 67 -9.05 2.85 -14.47
N ASP A 68 -7.77 3.00 -14.79
CA ASP A 68 -7.12 2.30 -15.90
C ASP A 68 -5.79 1.66 -15.49
N ILE A 69 -5.37 0.66 -16.26
CA ILE A 69 -4.00 0.11 -16.20
C ILE A 69 -3.17 0.77 -17.30
N THR A 70 -2.16 1.53 -16.90
CA THR A 70 -1.25 2.18 -17.84
C THR A 70 0.03 1.39 -18.03
N ALA A 71 0.57 1.37 -19.24
CA ALA A 71 1.92 0.86 -19.45
C ALA A 71 2.94 1.70 -18.64
N PRO A 72 4.00 1.09 -18.10
CA PRO A 72 4.42 -0.31 -18.21
C PRO A 72 3.92 -1.29 -17.10
N ILE A 73 2.88 -0.97 -16.33
CA ILE A 73 2.45 -1.73 -15.13
C ILE A 73 2.32 -3.24 -15.37
N GLY A 74 1.76 -3.65 -16.52
CA GLY A 74 1.62 -5.08 -16.84
C GLY A 74 2.95 -5.83 -16.94
N VAL A 75 4.00 -5.19 -17.47
CA VAL A 75 5.34 -5.78 -17.59
C VAL A 75 6.01 -5.85 -16.22
N GLU A 76 5.85 -4.81 -15.40
CA GLU A 76 6.36 -4.76 -14.03
C GLU A 76 5.73 -5.87 -13.17
N TRP A 77 4.42 -6.10 -13.30
CA TRP A 77 3.73 -7.20 -12.62
C TRP A 77 4.31 -8.56 -13.00
N LEU A 78 4.47 -8.82 -14.30
CA LEU A 78 5.05 -10.09 -14.77
C LEU A 78 6.45 -10.30 -14.18
N ALA A 79 7.29 -9.26 -14.17
CA ALA A 79 8.61 -9.34 -13.58
C ALA A 79 8.60 -9.60 -12.08
N ALA A 80 7.69 -8.96 -11.33
CA ALA A 80 7.53 -9.16 -9.88
C ALA A 80 7.07 -10.58 -9.55
N ARG A 81 6.09 -11.08 -10.31
CA ARG A 81 5.57 -12.44 -10.17
C ARG A 81 6.65 -13.48 -10.47
N ASP A 82 7.37 -13.33 -11.57
CA ASP A 82 8.41 -14.28 -11.98
C ASP A 82 9.60 -14.29 -10.98
N ALA A 83 9.86 -13.16 -10.30
CA ALA A 83 10.83 -13.06 -9.22
C ALA A 83 10.30 -13.54 -7.86
N GLY A 84 9.02 -13.89 -7.76
CA GLY A 84 8.40 -14.36 -6.51
C GLY A 84 8.34 -13.30 -5.41
N LEU A 85 8.24 -12.01 -5.77
CA LEU A 85 8.22 -10.92 -4.80
C LEU A 85 6.95 -10.93 -3.95
N ILE A 86 7.10 -10.52 -2.70
CA ILE A 86 5.95 -10.27 -1.83
C ILE A 86 5.17 -9.09 -2.38
N THR A 87 3.96 -9.37 -2.84
CA THR A 87 3.14 -8.42 -3.58
C THR A 87 1.99 -7.91 -2.71
N PHE A 88 1.89 -6.59 -2.58
CA PHE A 88 0.74 -5.90 -2.02
C PHE A 88 -0.07 -5.27 -3.15
N ALA A 89 -1.28 -5.78 -3.37
CA ALA A 89 -2.11 -5.33 -4.48
C ALA A 89 -3.36 -4.62 -3.97
N PHE A 90 -3.52 -3.36 -4.40
CA PHE A 90 -4.64 -2.53 -3.98
C PHE A 90 -5.42 -2.01 -5.17
N ARG A 91 -6.74 -2.01 -5.04
CA ARG A 91 -7.66 -1.54 -6.06
C ARG A 91 -8.59 -0.47 -5.50
N LYS A 92 -8.64 0.67 -6.19
CA LYS A 92 -9.56 1.75 -5.87
C LYS A 92 -10.97 1.42 -6.38
N LEU A 93 -11.99 1.62 -5.55
CA LEU A 93 -13.39 1.30 -5.87
C LEU A 93 -14.28 2.51 -6.15
N ASP A 94 -13.82 3.74 -5.89
CA ASP A 94 -14.58 4.96 -6.15
C ASP A 94 -14.54 5.41 -7.62
N THR A 95 -13.91 4.63 -8.50
CA THR A 95 -13.78 4.87 -9.95
C THR A 95 -14.44 3.77 -10.77
N THR A 96 -14.94 4.12 -11.95
CA THR A 96 -15.43 3.14 -12.92
C THR A 96 -14.24 2.58 -13.70
N PRO A 97 -13.91 1.28 -13.59
CA PRO A 97 -12.75 0.73 -14.27
C PRO A 97 -12.94 0.72 -15.79
N SER A 98 -11.86 0.97 -16.51
CA SER A 98 -11.78 0.71 -17.95
C SER A 98 -11.93 -0.79 -18.23
N PRO A 99 -12.24 -1.18 -19.47
CA PRO A 99 -12.20 -2.59 -19.87
C PRO A 99 -10.83 -3.24 -19.63
N ALA A 100 -9.73 -2.50 -19.85
CA ALA A 100 -8.38 -3.00 -19.64
C ALA A 100 -8.08 -3.25 -18.16
N ALA A 101 -8.42 -2.30 -17.28
CA ALA A 101 -8.28 -2.46 -15.83
C ALA A 101 -9.17 -3.59 -15.31
N ALA A 102 -10.41 -3.69 -15.77
CA ALA A 102 -11.33 -4.74 -15.35
C ALA A 102 -10.84 -6.14 -15.79
N TYR A 103 -10.32 -6.26 -17.01
CA TYR A 103 -9.70 -7.49 -17.49
C TYR A 103 -8.46 -7.84 -16.67
N PHE A 104 -7.54 -6.90 -16.50
CA PHE A 104 -6.32 -7.11 -15.74
C PHE A 104 -6.60 -7.51 -14.30
N ALA A 105 -7.52 -6.84 -13.62
CA ALA A 105 -7.89 -7.17 -12.24
C ALA A 105 -8.39 -8.62 -12.08
N ARG A 106 -9.06 -9.15 -13.11
CA ARG A 106 -9.61 -10.51 -13.12
C ARG A 106 -8.57 -11.56 -13.50
N ASP A 107 -7.72 -11.25 -14.47
CA ASP A 107 -6.85 -12.22 -15.14
C ASP A 107 -5.41 -12.23 -14.61
N SER A 108 -5.02 -11.20 -13.85
CA SER A 108 -3.64 -11.07 -13.35
C SER A 108 -3.22 -12.16 -12.36
N GLY A 109 -4.18 -12.91 -11.78
CA GLY A 109 -3.95 -13.89 -10.73
C GLY A 109 -3.65 -13.28 -9.36
N ILE A 110 -3.89 -11.97 -9.20
CA ILE A 110 -3.62 -11.20 -7.99
C ILE A 110 -4.87 -11.17 -7.09
N SER A 111 -4.66 -11.32 -5.78
CA SER A 111 -5.71 -11.03 -4.79
C SER A 111 -5.73 -9.54 -4.45
N TRP A 112 -6.67 -8.81 -5.05
CA TRP A 112 -6.79 -7.35 -4.88
C TRP A 112 -7.46 -6.98 -3.55
N LEU A 113 -6.81 -6.11 -2.77
CA LEU A 113 -7.39 -5.48 -1.60
C LEU A 113 -8.11 -4.18 -1.98
N PRO A 114 -9.43 -4.08 -1.78
CA PRO A 114 -10.17 -2.88 -2.16
C PRO A 114 -9.94 -1.73 -1.17
N TYR A 115 -9.96 -0.50 -1.69
CA TYR A 115 -10.00 0.73 -0.90
C TYR A 115 -10.82 1.83 -1.61
N HIS A 116 -11.23 2.85 -0.84
CA HIS A 116 -12.04 3.97 -1.34
C HIS A 116 -11.31 5.31 -1.24
N THR A 117 -10.42 5.48 -0.27
CA THR A 117 -9.71 6.75 -0.04
C THR A 117 -8.20 6.52 0.04
N PRO A 118 -7.35 7.51 -0.32
CA PRO A 118 -5.91 7.38 -0.21
C PRO A 118 -5.42 7.04 1.21
N HIS A 119 -6.02 7.65 2.24
CA HIS A 119 -5.74 7.30 3.63
C HIS A 119 -6.18 5.86 3.99
N GLY A 120 -7.33 5.43 3.47
CA GLY A 120 -7.79 4.05 3.63
C GLY A 120 -6.82 3.04 2.99
N PHE A 121 -6.21 3.38 1.85
CA PHE A 121 -5.13 2.60 1.26
C PHE A 121 -3.90 2.54 2.16
N VAL A 122 -3.38 3.69 2.61
CA VAL A 122 -2.13 3.76 3.39
C VAL A 122 -2.27 3.00 4.70
N ASN A 123 -3.40 3.12 5.40
CA ASN A 123 -3.65 2.38 6.64
C ASN A 123 -3.66 0.86 6.41
N ARG A 124 -4.21 0.39 5.28
CA ARG A 124 -4.22 -1.04 4.92
C ARG A 124 -2.83 -1.51 4.50
N PHE A 125 -2.11 -0.70 3.75
CA PHE A 125 -0.73 -0.99 3.34
C PHE A 125 0.21 -1.05 4.54
N GLU A 126 0.12 -0.10 5.46
CA GLU A 126 0.86 -0.10 6.72
C GLU A 126 0.63 -1.39 7.49
N HIS A 127 -0.63 -1.75 7.74
CA HIS A 127 -0.96 -2.99 8.43
C HIS A 127 -0.35 -4.22 7.74
N ALA A 128 -0.49 -4.33 6.42
CA ALA A 128 0.04 -5.44 5.64
C ALA A 128 1.58 -5.48 5.67
N LEU A 129 2.23 -4.32 5.56
CA LEU A 129 3.69 -4.20 5.60
C LEU A 129 4.24 -4.61 6.97
N ILE A 130 3.66 -4.07 8.05
CA ILE A 130 4.08 -4.37 9.43
C ILE A 130 3.92 -5.86 9.73
N THR A 131 2.76 -6.42 9.40
CA THR A 131 2.49 -7.86 9.54
C THR A 131 3.57 -8.67 8.83
N ARG A 132 3.86 -8.30 7.57
CA ARG A 132 4.86 -9.01 6.78
C ARG A 132 6.27 -8.90 7.35
N LEU A 133 6.66 -7.72 7.81
CA LEU A 133 7.97 -7.47 8.41
C LEU A 133 8.19 -8.32 9.66
N ILE A 134 7.17 -8.44 10.51
CA ILE A 134 7.21 -9.29 11.70
C ILE A 134 7.32 -10.77 11.29
N GLU A 135 6.45 -11.26 10.41
CA GLU A 135 6.42 -12.66 9.98
C GLU A 135 7.71 -13.10 9.26
N GLY A 136 8.33 -12.21 8.49
CA GLY A 136 9.56 -12.50 7.76
C GLY A 136 10.84 -12.30 8.57
N SER A 137 10.75 -11.87 9.83
CA SER A 137 11.92 -11.74 10.71
C SER A 137 12.47 -13.12 11.12
N PRO A 138 13.81 -13.30 11.19
CA PRO A 138 14.86 -12.28 11.11
C PRO A 138 15.34 -11.97 9.68
N GLY A 139 14.69 -12.49 8.63
CA GLY A 139 15.12 -12.37 7.23
C GLY A 139 15.25 -10.93 6.70
N TYR A 140 14.64 -9.95 7.37
CA TYR A 140 14.76 -8.53 7.04
C TYR A 140 15.81 -7.77 7.86
N GLY A 141 16.54 -8.45 8.74
CA GLY A 141 17.54 -7.83 9.61
C GLY A 141 16.97 -6.93 10.71
N LEU A 142 15.69 -7.12 11.05
CA LEU A 142 15.03 -6.46 12.16
C LEU A 142 15.52 -7.05 13.49
N ASP A 143 15.80 -6.17 14.45
CA ASP A 143 16.14 -6.58 15.82
C ASP A 143 14.88 -6.64 16.70
N LEU A 144 15.04 -7.07 17.96
CA LEU A 144 13.93 -7.21 18.88
C LEU A 144 13.21 -5.88 19.13
N ALA A 145 13.94 -4.77 19.21
CA ALA A 145 13.34 -3.46 19.47
C ALA A 145 12.47 -3.01 18.29
N ASP A 146 12.92 -3.26 17.05
CA ASP A 146 12.10 -3.01 15.86
C ASP A 146 10.81 -3.85 15.89
N ILE A 147 10.91 -5.14 16.21
CA ILE A 147 9.76 -6.05 16.24
C ILE A 147 8.77 -5.62 17.32
N GLU A 148 9.24 -5.18 18.48
CA GLU A 148 8.41 -4.64 19.55
C GLU A 148 7.69 -3.34 19.11
N GLU A 149 8.41 -2.37 18.52
CA GLU A 149 7.82 -1.14 17.99
C GLU A 149 6.73 -1.43 16.95
N LEU A 150 7.03 -2.32 16.01
CA LEU A 150 6.10 -2.75 14.96
C LEU A 150 4.86 -3.45 15.55
N SER A 151 5.05 -4.31 16.55
CA SER A 151 3.96 -5.02 17.22
C SER A 151 3.04 -4.07 18.00
N GLU A 152 3.59 -3.06 18.67
CA GLU A 152 2.80 -2.04 19.36
C GLU A 152 2.00 -1.18 18.39
N ARG A 153 2.58 -0.84 17.23
CA ARG A 153 1.89 -0.10 16.17
C ARG A 153 0.73 -0.91 15.59
N LEU A 154 0.93 -2.21 15.35
CA LEU A 154 -0.11 -3.12 14.89
C LEU A 154 -1.28 -3.22 15.89
N LYS A 155 -0.98 -3.41 17.18
CA LYS A 155 -2.01 -3.45 18.25
C LYS A 155 -2.83 -2.17 18.34
N ARG A 156 -2.21 -0.99 18.17
CA ARG A 156 -2.93 0.29 18.16
C ARG A 156 -3.91 0.39 17.00
N TRP A 157 -3.56 -0.16 15.85
CA TRP A 157 -4.43 -0.21 14.68
C TRP A 157 -5.65 -1.11 14.93
N GLU A 158 -5.44 -2.31 15.47
CA GLU A 158 -6.52 -3.25 15.82
C GLU A 158 -7.51 -2.62 16.80
N GLN A 159 -7.00 -1.97 17.85
CA GLN A 159 -7.83 -1.26 18.84
C GLN A 159 -8.56 -0.04 18.25
N GLY A 160 -8.00 0.60 17.23
CA GLY A 160 -8.63 1.72 16.52
C GLY A 160 -9.82 1.28 15.69
N ILE A 161 -9.75 0.12 15.05
CA ILE A 161 -10.86 -0.48 14.30
C ILE A 161 -11.97 -0.95 15.24
N GLU A 162 -11.63 -1.65 16.33
CA GLU A 162 -12.63 -2.06 17.32
C GLU A 162 -13.40 -0.86 17.90
N ARG A 163 -12.75 0.31 18.04
CA ARG A 163 -13.41 1.56 18.47
C ARG A 163 -14.29 2.17 17.39
N ALA A 164 -13.82 2.23 16.14
CA ALA A 164 -14.61 2.76 15.02
C ALA A 164 -15.85 1.90 14.71
N GLU A 165 -15.72 0.57 14.75
CA GLU A 165 -16.83 -0.37 14.56
C GLU A 165 -17.77 -0.44 15.79
N GLY A 166 -17.26 -0.09 16.98
CA GLY A 166 -18.06 0.06 18.21
C GLY A 166 -18.87 1.35 18.29
N GLU A 167 -18.40 2.44 17.66
CA GLU A 167 -19.11 3.72 17.54
C GLU A 167 -20.09 3.76 16.36
N ASP A 168 -20.04 2.79 15.44
CA ASP A 168 -20.93 2.68 14.28
C ASP A 168 -22.33 2.10 14.60
N ARG A 169 -22.96 2.63 15.66
CA ARG A 169 -24.42 2.52 15.89
C ARG A 169 -25.03 3.81 16.45
N ARG A 170 -25.25 4.76 15.53
CA ARG A 170 -26.49 5.54 15.29
C ARG A 170 -26.21 7.01 14.95
N GLY A 171 -25.77 7.26 13.71
CA GLY A 171 -25.93 8.57 13.06
C GLY A 171 -27.30 8.64 12.37
N ALA A 172 -28.16 9.54 12.84
CA ALA A 172 -29.51 9.76 12.32
C ALA A 172 -29.50 10.25 10.86
N GLY A 173 -29.77 9.35 9.91
CA GLY A 173 -29.87 9.65 8.48
C GLY A 173 -31.07 10.52 8.07
N LYS A 174 -31.74 11.22 8.98
CA LYS A 174 -32.83 12.16 8.67
C LYS A 174 -32.84 13.33 9.68
N GLY A 175 -32.06 14.37 9.39
CA GLY A 175 -32.22 15.77 9.82
C GLY A 175 -32.50 16.07 11.30
N GLY A 176 -31.59 16.77 11.97
CA GLY A 176 -31.79 17.32 13.32
C GLY A 176 -31.87 18.85 13.31
N VAL A 177 -32.87 19.42 13.99
CA VAL A 177 -33.00 20.86 14.25
C VAL A 177 -32.28 21.20 15.56
N ILE A 178 -31.42 22.22 15.53
CA ILE A 178 -30.74 22.74 16.72
C ILE A 178 -31.59 23.86 17.33
N LEU A 179 -31.92 23.73 18.62
CA LEU A 179 -32.57 24.79 19.39
C LEU A 179 -31.55 25.50 20.29
N PRO A 180 -31.64 26.83 20.46
CA PRO A 180 -30.74 27.58 21.32
C PRO A 180 -31.08 27.37 22.80
N ALA A 181 -30.04 27.36 23.64
CA ALA A 181 -30.17 27.30 25.09
C ALA A 181 -30.64 28.65 25.65
N GLY A 182 -31.59 28.59 26.58
CA GLY A 182 -32.00 29.74 27.41
C GLY A 182 -30.99 30.07 28.49
#